data_AF-A0ABD3EQZ1-F1
#
_entry.id   AF-A0ABD3EQZ1-F1
#
_cell.length_a   1.000
_cell.length_b   1.000
_cell.length_c   1.000
_cell.angle_alpha   90.00
_cell.angle_beta   90.00
_cell.angle_gamma   90.00
#
_symmetry.space_group_name_H-M   'P 1'
#
loop_
_entity.id
_entity.type
_entity.pdbx_description
1 polymer ?
#
loop_
_entity_poly.entity_id
_entity_poly.type
_entity_poly.pdbx_seq_one_letter_code
_entity_poly.pdbx_strand_id
1 'polypeptide(L)'
;MRLQFEILVLLWTAIAAAVVKAKNTTTSDRTYPTRSDIKTWVDPATPHDRHTYTSSRGRHWDLVMSDEFNVANRSFRPGDDHIWTSLEKPDGVNGALELYSHNMTSTSAMRTAPATFSSSPWTK
;
A
#
# COMPACT_ATOMS: atom_id res chain seq x y z
N MET A 1 14.65 48.89 -30.89
CA MET A 1 14.81 48.26 -29.56
C MET A 1 13.61 47.42 -29.11
N ARG A 2 12.34 47.83 -29.32
CA ARG A 2 11.16 47.04 -28.88
C ARG A 2 11.06 45.64 -29.52
N LEU A 3 11.31 45.50 -30.82
CA LEU A 3 11.18 44.22 -31.53
C LEU A 3 12.18 43.14 -31.06
N GLN A 4 13.39 43.54 -30.67
CA GLN A 4 14.42 42.61 -30.18
C GLN A 4 14.09 42.09 -28.77
N PHE A 5 13.44 42.91 -27.94
CA PHE A 5 12.97 42.52 -26.61
C PHE A 5 11.83 41.49 -26.67
N GLU A 6 10.86 41.69 -27.56
CA GLU A 6 9.74 40.75 -27.74
C GLU A 6 10.22 39.36 -28.21
N ILE A 7 11.18 39.32 -29.15
CA ILE A 7 11.76 38.06 -29.63
C ILE A 7 12.50 37.33 -28.51
N LEU A 8 13.24 38.04 -27.66
CA LEU A 8 13.96 37.45 -26.53
C LEU A 8 13.00 36.91 -25.44
N VAL A 9 11.89 37.61 -25.18
CA VAL A 9 10.85 37.16 -24.24
C VAL A 9 10.13 35.92 -24.79
N LEU A 10 9.84 35.87 -26.08
CA LEU A 10 9.24 34.71 -26.73
C LEU A 10 10.20 33.50 -26.73
N LEU A 11 11.49 33.73 -26.98
CA LEU A 11 12.50 32.67 -26.87
C LEU A 11 12.62 32.14 -25.44
N TRP A 12 12.61 33.03 -24.44
CA TRP A 12 12.69 32.64 -23.04
C TRP A 12 11.46 31.86 -22.56
N THR A 13 10.25 32.27 -22.96
CA THR A 13 9.02 31.57 -22.60
C THR A 13 8.92 30.19 -23.27
N ALA A 14 9.37 30.06 -24.53
CA ALA A 14 9.44 28.78 -25.22
C ALA A 14 10.42 27.80 -24.57
N ILE A 15 11.61 28.27 -24.17
CA ILE A 15 12.62 27.45 -23.49
C ILE A 15 12.12 27.00 -22.11
N ALA A 16 11.51 27.91 -21.33
CA ALA A 16 10.95 27.57 -20.02
C ALA A 16 9.84 26.50 -20.13
N ALA A 17 8.96 26.61 -21.12
CA ALA A 17 7.90 25.62 -21.36
C ALA A 17 8.47 24.23 -21.74
N ALA A 18 9.53 24.18 -22.54
CA ALA A 18 10.18 22.92 -22.91
C ALA A 18 10.87 22.23 -21.73
N VAL A 19 11.51 23.00 -20.83
CA VAL A 19 12.17 22.48 -19.62
C VAL A 19 11.16 21.93 -18.60
N VAL A 20 9.99 22.54 -18.46
CA VAL A 20 8.94 22.04 -17.55
C VAL A 20 8.32 20.73 -18.07
N LYS A 21 8.22 20.55 -19.39
CA LYS A 21 7.62 19.35 -19.99
C LYS A 21 8.47 18.08 -19.84
N ALA A 22 9.78 18.21 -19.58
CA ALA A 22 10.73 17.09 -19.56
C ALA A 22 10.89 16.38 -18.20
N LYS A 23 10.24 16.84 -17.13
CA LYS A 23 10.49 16.35 -15.75
C LYS A 23 9.68 15.14 -15.29
N ASN A 24 8.87 14.51 -16.15
CA ASN A 24 7.99 13.40 -15.75
C ASN A 24 8.50 11.98 -16.07
N THR A 25 9.74 11.79 -16.55
CA THR A 25 10.20 10.49 -17.06
C THR A 25 11.41 9.93 -16.31
N THR A 26 11.39 10.00 -14.98
CA THR A 26 12.46 9.42 -14.14
C THR A 26 11.91 8.53 -13.05
N THR A 27 11.12 7.51 -13.42
CA THR A 27 11.03 6.25 -12.68
C THR A 27 10.55 5.17 -13.64
N SER A 28 11.46 4.54 -14.37
CA SER A 28 11.16 3.28 -15.05
C SER A 28 11.06 2.22 -13.96
N ASP A 29 9.86 2.05 -13.40
CA ASP A 29 9.58 1.02 -12.40
C ASP A 29 9.90 -0.34 -13.04
N ARG A 30 10.96 -1.01 -12.58
CA ARG A 30 11.35 -2.35 -13.06
C ARG A 30 10.44 -3.40 -12.44
N THR A 31 9.15 -3.27 -12.67
CA THR A 31 8.16 -4.25 -12.23
C THR A 31 8.00 -5.26 -13.37
N TYR A 32 8.50 -6.47 -13.16
CA TYR A 32 8.29 -7.56 -14.11
C TYR A 32 6.84 -8.02 -14.01
N PRO A 33 6.09 -8.02 -15.12
CA PRO A 33 4.71 -8.48 -15.10
C PRO A 33 4.68 -9.97 -14.75
N THR A 34 3.87 -10.33 -13.77
CA THR A 34 3.56 -11.72 -13.42
C THR A 34 2.70 -12.34 -14.52
N ARG A 35 2.98 -13.58 -14.93
CA ARG A 35 2.16 -14.29 -15.93
C ARG A 35 0.71 -14.52 -15.48
N SER A 36 0.48 -14.48 -14.18
CA SER A 36 -0.84 -14.66 -13.55
C SER A 36 -1.65 -13.36 -13.43
N ASP A 37 -1.10 -12.21 -13.84
CA ASP A 37 -1.72 -10.88 -13.69
C ASP A 37 -2.01 -10.48 -12.22
N ILE A 38 -1.38 -11.20 -11.27
CA ILE A 38 -1.45 -10.91 -9.84
C ILE A 38 -0.34 -9.92 -9.50
N LYS A 39 -0.69 -8.74 -8.99
CA LYS A 39 0.30 -7.75 -8.55
C LYS A 39 1.13 -8.33 -7.40
N THR A 40 2.43 -8.02 -7.37
CA THR A 40 3.40 -8.62 -6.44
C THR A 40 3.05 -8.47 -4.95
N TRP A 41 2.36 -7.39 -4.58
CA TRP A 41 2.08 -7.02 -3.18
C TRP A 41 0.58 -7.03 -2.84
N VAL A 42 -0.26 -7.48 -3.78
CA VAL A 42 -1.73 -7.50 -3.63
C VAL A 42 -2.15 -8.96 -3.51
N ASP A 43 -2.88 -9.27 -2.45
CA ASP A 43 -3.43 -10.60 -2.23
C ASP A 43 -4.40 -10.98 -3.37
N PRO A 44 -4.29 -12.19 -3.96
CA PRO A 44 -5.22 -12.66 -4.98
C PRO A 44 -6.69 -12.68 -4.54
N ALA A 45 -6.96 -12.72 -3.23
CA ALA A 45 -8.31 -12.67 -2.68
C ALA A 45 -8.89 -11.24 -2.66
N THR A 46 -8.08 -10.21 -2.98
CA THR A 46 -8.55 -8.82 -3.03
C THR A 46 -9.58 -8.65 -4.14
N PRO A 47 -10.81 -8.19 -3.82
CA PRO A 47 -11.83 -7.94 -4.82
C PRO A 47 -11.39 -6.89 -5.86
N HIS A 48 -11.65 -7.15 -7.14
CA HIS A 48 -11.23 -6.29 -8.25
C HIS A 48 -11.77 -4.84 -8.15
N ASP A 49 -12.93 -4.63 -7.54
CA ASP A 49 -13.53 -3.31 -7.30
C ASP A 49 -12.78 -2.48 -6.25
N ARG A 50 -11.87 -3.11 -5.50
CA ARG A 50 -11.03 -2.47 -4.48
C ARG A 50 -9.63 -2.12 -4.98
N HIS A 51 -9.30 -2.45 -6.24
CA HIS A 51 -8.00 -2.15 -6.84
C HIS A 51 -7.80 -0.67 -7.20
N THR A 52 -8.89 0.11 -7.26
CA THR A 52 -8.84 1.53 -7.59
C THR A 52 -9.74 2.32 -6.66
N TYR A 53 -9.27 3.47 -6.20
CA TYR A 53 -10.07 4.40 -5.41
C TYR A 53 -10.06 5.79 -6.04
N THR A 54 -11.23 6.42 -6.08
CA THR A 54 -11.34 7.83 -6.47
C THR A 54 -11.54 8.66 -5.20
N SER A 55 -10.55 9.50 -4.91
CA SER A 55 -10.59 10.45 -3.81
C SER A 55 -11.76 11.42 -3.97
N SER A 56 -12.27 11.95 -2.87
CA SER A 56 -13.27 13.03 -2.86
C SER A 56 -12.86 14.26 -3.68
N ARG A 57 -11.56 14.43 -3.95
CA ARG A 57 -11.00 15.50 -4.81
C ARG A 57 -10.78 15.09 -6.27
N GLY A 58 -11.38 13.98 -6.71
CA GLY A 58 -11.30 13.48 -8.09
C GLY A 58 -9.96 12.83 -8.48
N ARG A 59 -9.07 12.57 -7.52
CA ARG A 59 -7.79 11.90 -7.81
C ARG A 59 -7.98 10.39 -7.84
N HIS A 60 -7.36 9.73 -8.84
CA HIS A 60 -7.31 8.27 -8.94
C HIS A 60 -6.11 7.71 -8.18
N TRP A 61 -6.35 6.65 -7.41
CA TRP A 61 -5.39 5.97 -6.55
C TRP A 61 -5.44 4.49 -6.89
N ASP A 62 -4.30 3.94 -7.29
CA ASP A 62 -4.17 2.52 -7.57
C ASP A 62 -3.73 1.78 -6.31
N LEU A 63 -4.30 0.61 -6.08
CA LEU A 63 -3.90 -0.27 -4.99
C LEU A 63 -2.49 -0.81 -5.25
N VAL A 64 -1.60 -0.54 -4.29
CA VAL A 64 -0.18 -0.96 -4.32
C VAL A 64 0.05 -2.21 -3.50
N MET A 65 -0.66 -2.39 -2.38
CA MET A 65 -0.48 -3.50 -1.44
C MET A 65 -1.80 -3.85 -0.75
N SER A 66 -2.09 -5.14 -0.56
CA SER A 66 -3.24 -5.64 0.22
C SER A 66 -2.98 -7.03 0.80
N ASP A 67 -3.70 -7.35 1.87
CA ASP A 67 -3.76 -8.67 2.50
C ASP A 67 -5.14 -8.83 3.15
N GLU A 68 -5.90 -9.85 2.78
CA GLU A 68 -7.23 -10.09 3.34
C GLU A 68 -7.20 -10.95 4.62
N PHE A 69 -6.04 -11.49 5.00
CA PHE A 69 -5.85 -12.34 6.18
C PHE A 69 -6.79 -13.56 6.24
N ASN A 70 -7.28 -14.03 5.09
CA ASN A 70 -8.24 -15.13 4.98
C ASN A 70 -7.62 -16.53 5.19
N VAL A 71 -6.30 -16.63 5.26
CA VAL A 71 -5.60 -17.90 5.51
C VAL A 71 -5.52 -18.12 7.02
N ALA A 72 -6.26 -19.10 7.55
CA ALA A 72 -6.22 -19.43 8.98
C ALA A 72 -4.85 -20.01 9.40
N ASN A 73 -4.42 -19.71 10.62
CA ASN A 73 -3.16 -20.21 11.21
C ASN A 73 -1.92 -19.88 10.36
N ARG A 74 -1.92 -18.74 9.66
CA ARG A 74 -0.75 -18.28 8.92
C ARG A 74 0.36 -17.93 9.90
N SER A 75 1.55 -18.45 9.63
CA SER A 75 2.76 -18.14 10.40
C SER A 75 3.41 -16.90 9.82
N PHE A 76 3.88 -16.02 10.69
CA PHE A 76 4.61 -14.81 10.31
C PHE A 76 6.06 -14.86 10.76
N ARG A 77 6.61 -16.05 11.04
CA ARG A 77 8.03 -16.13 11.41
C ARG A 77 8.90 -15.69 10.22
N PRO A 78 10.13 -15.23 10.47
CA PRO A 78 11.04 -14.84 9.39
C PRO A 78 11.18 -15.95 8.34
N GLY A 79 10.75 -15.67 7.11
CA GLY A 79 10.80 -16.61 5.98
C GLY A 79 9.52 -17.42 5.73
N ASP A 80 8.56 -17.43 6.66
CA ASP A 80 7.29 -18.17 6.48
C ASP A 80 6.28 -17.39 5.62
N ASP A 81 6.38 -16.06 5.62
CA ASP A 81 5.46 -15.20 4.90
C ASP A 81 6.18 -14.20 3.99
N HIS A 82 5.60 -13.93 2.82
CA HIS A 82 6.22 -13.10 1.78
C HIS A 82 6.05 -11.58 1.98
N ILE A 83 5.16 -11.14 2.87
CA ILE A 83 4.79 -9.74 3.08
C ILE A 83 5.09 -9.35 4.53
N TRP A 84 4.69 -10.18 5.49
CA TRP A 84 4.76 -9.87 6.90
C TRP A 84 5.84 -10.66 7.61
N THR A 85 6.46 -10.06 8.61
CA THR A 85 7.37 -10.77 9.51
C THR A 85 7.12 -10.30 10.93
N SER A 86 6.67 -11.24 11.76
CA SER A 86 6.53 -11.06 13.19
C SER A 86 7.90 -10.83 13.83
N LEU A 87 7.93 -9.97 14.84
CA LEU A 87 9.13 -9.59 15.56
C LEU A 87 9.16 -10.23 16.94
N GLU A 88 10.36 -10.56 17.40
CA GLU A 88 10.64 -10.92 18.79
C GLU A 88 11.48 -9.81 19.40
N LYS A 89 10.89 -8.98 20.27
CA LYS A 89 11.59 -7.83 20.86
C LYS A 89 11.10 -7.53 22.28
N PRO A 90 12.01 -7.32 23.25
CA PRO A 90 11.65 -6.78 24.55
C PRO A 90 11.32 -5.28 24.48
N ASP A 91 10.23 -4.85 25.14
CA ASP A 91 9.78 -3.46 25.18
C ASP A 91 10.60 -2.62 26.20
N GLY A 92 11.86 -2.36 25.86
CA GLY A 92 12.84 -1.76 26.77
C GLY A 92 12.78 -0.24 26.96
N VAL A 93 11.76 0.48 26.45
CA VAL A 93 11.78 1.96 26.42
C VAL A 93 10.88 2.61 27.49
N ASN A 94 9.91 1.86 28.05
CA ASN A 94 8.85 2.41 28.90
C ASN A 94 8.52 1.54 30.12
N GLY A 95 9.33 0.51 30.42
CA GLY A 95 9.12 -0.37 31.58
C GLY A 95 7.88 -1.27 31.47
N ALA A 96 7.37 -1.48 30.26
CA ALA A 96 6.29 -2.43 30.01
C ALA A 96 6.83 -3.88 30.18
N LEU A 97 6.06 -4.72 30.85
CA LEU A 97 6.38 -6.14 31.08
C LEU A 97 5.98 -7.04 29.91
N GLU A 98 5.61 -6.45 28.77
CA GLU A 98 5.07 -7.18 27.62
C GLU A 98 6.18 -7.42 26.58
N LEU A 99 6.23 -8.66 26.08
CA LEU A 99 7.14 -9.10 25.03
C LEU A 99 6.37 -9.19 23.71
N TYR A 100 6.88 -8.58 22.65
CA TYR A 100 6.44 -8.95 21.31
C TYR A 100 7.00 -10.33 21.02
N SER A 101 6.11 -11.32 20.89
CA SER A 101 6.49 -12.68 20.56
C SER A 101 5.72 -13.22 19.37
N HIS A 102 6.41 -14.07 18.59
CA HIS A 102 5.85 -14.78 17.45
C HIS A 102 4.57 -15.55 17.79
N ASN A 103 4.45 -16.05 19.02
CA ASN A 103 3.32 -16.88 19.44
C ASN A 103 2.04 -16.07 19.74
N MET A 104 2.11 -14.74 19.65
CA MET A 104 0.98 -13.83 19.86
C MET A 104 0.46 -13.24 18.54
N THR A 105 0.94 -13.73 17.39
CA THR A 105 0.46 -13.31 16.07
C THR A 105 -0.26 -14.46 15.39
N SER A 106 -1.53 -14.29 15.03
CA SER A 106 -2.28 -15.29 14.28
C SER A 106 -3.34 -14.64 13.39
N THR A 107 -3.71 -15.32 12.31
CA THR A 107 -4.84 -14.96 11.44
C THR A 107 -5.99 -15.92 11.66
N SER A 108 -7.19 -15.36 11.75
CA SER A 108 -8.44 -16.12 11.78
C SER A 108 -9.21 -15.80 10.51
N ALA A 109 -9.49 -16.82 9.69
CA ALA A 109 -10.40 -16.67 8.58
C ALA A 109 -11.79 -16.29 9.12
N MET A 110 -12.46 -15.32 8.50
CA MET A 110 -13.85 -15.03 8.82
C MET A 110 -14.69 -16.27 8.47
N ARG A 111 -15.10 -17.03 9.50
CA ARG A 111 -16.03 -18.15 9.34
C ARG A 111 -17.32 -17.58 8.78
N THR A 112 -17.71 -17.98 7.57
CA THR A 112 -19.04 -17.70 7.01
C THR A 112 -20.08 -18.49 7.81
N ALA A 113 -20.34 -18.06 9.04
CA ALA A 113 -21.56 -18.41 9.75
C ALA A 113 -22.63 -17.41 9.30
N PRO A 114 -23.90 -17.83 9.10
CA PRO A 114 -24.99 -16.87 8.98
C PRO A 114 -24.93 -15.96 10.21
N ALA A 115 -24.90 -14.64 9.99
CA ALA A 115 -24.69 -13.65 11.02
C ALA A 115 -25.78 -13.72 12.10
N THR A 116 -25.56 -14.53 13.13
CA THR A 116 -26.18 -14.33 14.44
C THR A 116 -25.17 -13.52 15.25
N PHE A 117 -25.39 -12.21 15.28
CA PHE A 117 -24.69 -11.30 16.17
C PHE A 117 -25.12 -11.64 17.60
N SER A 118 -24.44 -12.60 18.23
CA SER A 118 -24.56 -12.83 19.66
C SER A 118 -23.73 -11.76 20.34
N SER A 119 -24.38 -10.64 20.69
CA SER A 119 -23.82 -9.67 21.61
C SER A 119 -23.65 -10.34 22.97
N SER A 120 -22.43 -10.75 23.32
CA SER A 120 -22.10 -11.18 24.67
C SER A 120 -22.22 -9.97 25.62
N PRO A 121 -23.02 -10.05 26.71
CA PRO A 121 -23.14 -8.95 27.65
C PRO A 121 -21.85 -8.89 28.49
N TRP A 122 -21.14 -7.77 28.39
CA TRP A 122 -20.02 -7.46 29.26
C TRP A 122 -20.51 -7.40 30.72
N THR A 123 -20.14 -8.38 31.53
CA THR A 123 -20.21 -8.24 33.00
C THR A 123 -18.88 -7.66 33.48
N LYS A 124 -18.97 -6.52 34.17
CA LYS A 124 -17.90 -5.90 34.96
C LYS A 124 -17.35 -6.86 36.02
#